data_AF-A0A9E5SY94-F1
#
_entry.id   AF-A0A9E5SY94-F1
#
_cell.length_a   1.000
_cell.length_b   1.000
_cell.length_c   1.000
_cell.angle_alpha   90.00
_cell.angle_beta   90.00
_cell.angle_gamma   90.00
#
_symmetry.space_group_name_H-M   'P 1'
#
loop_
_entity.id
_entity.type
_entity.pdbx_description
1 polymer ?
#
loop_
_entity_poly.entity_id
_entity_poly.type
_entity_poly.pdbx_seq_one_letter_code
_entity_poly.pdbx_strand_id
1 'polypeptide(L)'
;MIIRSSAAEERALLKTADAICAAVRTAPKACGIDRMDTAIVTGTEKSEIADEMRHMSEEYGDWHMARDAQNIDVCGLVILIGIREAPRGIGRACGLCHFKDCADAVKNGSGCVFDSLDLGIAVGSAAALAADMRIDNRIMFTVGKAAAKMGLLGDCGLIIGLPLSISGKSPFFDRGVDA
;
A
#
# COMPACT_ATOMS: atom_id res chain seq x y z
N MET A 1 21.02 -31.63 1.38
CA MET A 1 20.04 -30.74 2.05
C MET A 1 18.80 -30.68 1.19
N ILE A 2 17.61 -30.96 1.74
CA ILE A 2 16.33 -30.88 1.02
C ILE A 2 15.59 -29.63 1.49
N ILE A 3 15.17 -28.79 0.56
CA ILE A 3 14.33 -27.61 0.82
C ILE A 3 12.90 -27.95 0.42
N ARG A 4 11.95 -27.83 1.36
CA ARG A 4 10.52 -28.02 1.10
C ARG A 4 9.92 -26.78 0.43
N SER A 5 8.79 -26.96 -0.26
CA SER A 5 8.11 -25.88 -0.99
C SER A 5 7.77 -24.70 -0.08
N SER A 6 7.22 -24.94 1.11
CA SER A 6 6.89 -23.88 2.09
C SER A 6 8.07 -22.95 2.40
N ALA A 7 9.25 -23.51 2.66
CA ALA A 7 10.46 -22.73 2.92
C ALA A 7 11.00 -22.02 1.66
N ALA A 8 10.70 -22.53 0.46
CA ALA A 8 11.04 -21.87 -0.80
C ALA A 8 10.07 -20.72 -1.10
N GLU A 9 8.77 -20.91 -0.84
CA GLU A 9 7.68 -19.94 -0.99
C GLU A 9 7.90 -18.74 -0.06
N GLU A 10 8.13 -18.96 1.23
CA GLU A 10 8.42 -17.89 2.20
C GLU A 10 9.60 -17.01 1.75
N ARG A 11 10.70 -17.64 1.29
CA ARG A 11 11.85 -16.90 0.76
C ARG A 11 11.53 -16.17 -0.54
N ALA A 12 10.70 -16.75 -1.42
CA ALA A 12 10.29 -16.09 -2.66
C ALA A 12 9.42 -14.86 -2.37
N LEU A 13 8.54 -14.96 -1.37
CA LEU A 13 7.68 -13.87 -0.93
C LEU A 13 8.50 -12.69 -0.40
N LEU A 14 9.43 -12.94 0.53
CA LEU A 14 10.30 -11.89 1.08
C LEU A 14 11.17 -11.24 -0.01
N LYS A 15 11.78 -12.04 -0.89
CA LYS A 15 12.57 -11.51 -2.03
C LYS A 15 11.74 -10.62 -2.94
N THR A 16 10.48 -10.99 -3.18
CA THR A 16 9.57 -10.19 -4.00
C THR A 16 9.22 -8.89 -3.29
N ALA A 17 8.98 -8.93 -1.98
CA ALA A 17 8.69 -7.74 -1.19
C ALA A 17 9.86 -6.74 -1.18
N ASP A 18 11.10 -7.23 -0.98
CA ASP A 18 12.30 -6.40 -1.08
C ASP A 18 12.43 -5.73 -2.45
N ALA A 19 12.19 -6.50 -3.52
CA ALA A 19 12.23 -5.99 -4.89
C ALA A 19 11.12 -4.95 -5.16
N ILE A 20 9.93 -5.14 -4.59
CA ILE A 20 8.83 -4.18 -4.66
C ILE A 20 9.19 -2.87 -3.96
N CYS A 21 9.75 -2.92 -2.76
CA CYS A 21 10.23 -1.72 -2.07
C CYS A 21 11.26 -0.96 -2.91
N ALA A 22 12.19 -1.67 -3.58
CA ALA A 22 13.13 -1.05 -4.52
C ALA A 22 12.42 -0.43 -5.74
N ALA A 23 11.45 -1.14 -6.34
CA ALA A 23 10.68 -0.64 -7.49
C ALA A 23 9.92 0.65 -7.13
N VAL A 24 9.24 0.67 -5.97
CA VAL A 24 8.56 1.85 -5.43
C VAL A 24 9.53 3.02 -5.25
N ARG A 25 10.71 2.79 -4.66
CA ARG A 25 11.73 3.83 -4.48
C ARG A 25 12.14 4.45 -5.81
N THR A 26 12.30 3.63 -6.86
CA THR A 26 12.74 4.07 -8.19
C THR A 26 11.62 4.59 -9.10
N ALA A 27 10.36 4.45 -8.69
CA ALA A 27 9.22 4.90 -9.48
C ALA A 27 9.35 6.40 -9.84
N PRO A 28 9.06 6.79 -11.09
CA PRO A 28 9.19 8.17 -11.53
C PRO A 28 8.24 9.07 -10.74
N LYS A 29 8.73 10.27 -10.41
CA LYS A 29 8.09 11.18 -9.46
C LYS A 29 8.25 12.63 -9.89
N ALA A 30 7.22 13.43 -9.68
CA ALA A 30 7.17 14.81 -10.14
C ALA A 30 8.34 15.62 -9.58
N CYS A 31 9.03 16.37 -10.45
CA CYS A 31 10.22 17.16 -10.12
C CYS A 31 11.39 16.36 -9.54
N GLY A 32 11.38 15.02 -9.62
CA GLY A 32 12.40 14.16 -9.00
C GLY A 32 12.42 14.21 -7.47
N ILE A 33 11.37 14.76 -6.84
CA ILE A 33 11.30 14.94 -5.37
C ILE A 33 10.79 13.65 -4.75
N ASP A 34 11.64 12.96 -3.99
CA ASP A 34 11.29 11.73 -3.31
C ASP A 34 10.72 11.97 -1.91
N ARG A 35 9.43 11.66 -1.77
CA ARG A 35 8.68 11.66 -0.50
C ARG A 35 8.03 10.32 -0.21
N MET A 36 8.41 9.29 -0.95
CA MET A 36 7.87 7.95 -0.79
C MET A 36 8.50 7.26 0.41
N ASP A 37 7.71 6.43 1.06
CA ASP A 37 8.15 5.50 2.08
C ASP A 37 7.48 4.14 1.93
N THR A 38 8.14 3.09 2.40
CA THR A 38 7.60 1.73 2.33
C THR A 38 7.98 0.90 3.54
N ALA A 39 7.08 0.03 3.98
CA ALA A 39 7.35 -0.95 5.01
C ALA A 39 6.84 -2.34 4.60
N ILE A 40 7.61 -3.38 4.91
CA ILE A 40 7.17 -4.77 4.82
C ILE A 40 6.68 -5.18 6.20
N VAL A 41 5.42 -5.57 6.31
CA VAL A 41 4.74 -5.90 7.57
C VAL A 41 4.42 -7.39 7.60
N THR A 42 4.88 -8.04 8.66
CA THR A 42 4.74 -9.49 8.92
C THR A 42 4.40 -9.72 10.38
N GLY A 43 4.07 -10.96 10.77
CA GLY A 43 3.95 -11.32 12.19
C GLY A 43 2.85 -10.55 12.92
N THR A 44 3.15 -10.09 14.14
CA THR A 44 2.20 -9.44 15.04
C THR A 44 1.62 -8.17 14.45
N GLU A 45 2.46 -7.31 13.86
CA GLU A 45 2.04 -6.04 13.28
C GLU A 45 1.05 -6.23 12.12
N LYS A 46 1.16 -7.34 11.36
CA LYS A 46 0.18 -7.70 10.32
C LYS A 46 -1.17 -8.05 10.93
N SER A 47 -1.17 -8.80 12.04
CA SER A 47 -2.41 -9.15 12.76
C SER A 47 -3.07 -7.92 13.37
N GLU A 48 -2.29 -7.00 13.95
CA GLU A 48 -2.80 -5.75 14.51
C GLU A 48 -3.46 -4.86 13.44
N ILE A 49 -2.91 -4.83 12.21
CA ILE A 49 -3.58 -4.16 11.08
C ILE A 49 -4.94 -4.80 10.79
N ALA A 50 -5.02 -6.13 10.78
CA ALA A 50 -6.29 -6.83 10.51
C ALA A 50 -7.33 -6.55 11.59
N ASP A 51 -6.92 -6.52 12.86
CA ASP A 51 -7.80 -6.19 13.99
C ASP A 51 -8.29 -4.73 13.91
N GLU A 52 -7.41 -3.79 13.59
CA GLU A 52 -7.82 -2.40 13.41
C GLU A 52 -8.77 -2.23 12.21
N MET A 53 -8.58 -2.98 11.13
CA MET A 53 -9.53 -3.00 10.01
C MET A 53 -10.92 -3.50 10.44
N ARG A 54 -11.02 -4.47 11.38
CA ARG A 54 -12.31 -4.91 11.92
C ARG A 54 -12.93 -3.84 12.81
N HIS A 55 -12.16 -3.22 13.69
CA HIS A 55 -12.64 -2.10 14.50
C HIS A 55 -13.17 -0.95 13.62
N MET A 56 -12.43 -0.60 12.57
CA MET A 56 -12.84 0.42 11.60
C MET A 56 -14.08 0.01 10.80
N SER A 57 -14.27 -1.28 10.53
CA SER A 57 -15.50 -1.79 9.90
C SER A 57 -16.74 -1.46 10.73
N GLU A 58 -16.65 -1.59 12.05
CA GLU A 58 -17.73 -1.23 12.98
C GLU A 58 -17.87 0.29 13.10
N GLU A 59 -16.76 1.02 13.23
CA GLU A 59 -16.73 2.49 13.34
C GLU A 59 -17.38 3.18 12.14
N TYR A 60 -17.05 2.74 10.92
CA TYR A 60 -17.53 3.36 9.68
C TYR A 60 -18.76 2.68 9.08
N GLY A 61 -19.17 1.52 9.60
CA GLY A 61 -20.23 0.71 9.02
C GLY A 61 -19.88 0.17 7.62
N ASP A 62 -18.59 0.04 7.31
CA ASP A 62 -18.10 -0.43 6.01
C ASP A 62 -17.62 -1.89 6.10
N TRP A 63 -18.51 -2.81 5.74
CA TRP A 63 -18.24 -4.25 5.75
C TRP A 63 -17.05 -4.67 4.86
N HIS A 64 -16.66 -3.85 3.87
CA HIS A 64 -15.50 -4.14 3.04
C HIS A 64 -14.22 -4.21 3.86
N MET A 65 -14.11 -3.45 4.95
CA MET A 65 -12.94 -3.48 5.84
C MET A 65 -12.83 -4.81 6.58
N ALA A 66 -13.93 -5.33 7.13
CA ALA A 66 -13.95 -6.64 7.78
C ALA A 66 -13.66 -7.79 6.79
N ARG A 67 -14.17 -7.71 5.55
CA ARG A 67 -13.83 -8.66 4.48
C ARG A 67 -12.34 -8.61 4.17
N ASP A 68 -11.79 -7.42 3.96
CA ASP A 68 -10.38 -7.28 3.60
C ASP A 68 -9.46 -7.73 4.75
N ALA A 69 -9.86 -7.54 6.01
CA ALA A 69 -9.14 -8.05 7.18
C ALA A 69 -8.96 -9.57 7.14
N GLN A 70 -9.98 -10.32 6.68
CA GLN A 70 -9.89 -11.78 6.51
C GLN A 70 -8.81 -12.17 5.49
N ASN A 71 -8.62 -11.38 4.43
CA ASN A 71 -7.53 -11.60 3.48
C ASN A 71 -6.17 -11.35 4.15
N ILE A 72 -6.09 -10.35 5.04
CA ILE A 72 -4.84 -10.03 5.75
C ILE A 72 -4.44 -11.14 6.72
N ASP A 73 -5.39 -11.80 7.38
CA ASP A 73 -5.11 -12.94 8.27
C ASP A 73 -4.29 -14.02 7.56
N VAL A 74 -4.71 -14.37 6.35
CA VAL A 74 -4.19 -15.52 5.60
C VAL A 74 -3.13 -15.17 4.55
N CYS A 75 -2.97 -13.88 4.20
CA CYS A 75 -1.87 -13.46 3.32
C CYS A 75 -0.52 -13.62 4.03
N GLY A 76 0.55 -13.78 3.25
CA GLY A 76 1.88 -14.00 3.81
C GLY A 76 2.48 -12.73 4.42
N LEU A 77 2.33 -11.59 3.75
CA LEU A 77 2.81 -10.29 4.24
C LEU A 77 2.03 -9.12 3.61
N VAL A 78 2.22 -7.94 4.17
CA VAL A 78 1.66 -6.68 3.64
C VAL A 78 2.78 -5.71 3.35
N ILE A 79 2.77 -5.08 2.17
CA ILE A 79 3.63 -3.92 1.90
C ILE A 79 2.79 -2.66 2.08
N LEU A 80 3.23 -1.77 2.96
CA LEU A 80 2.68 -0.43 3.06
C LEU A 80 3.47 0.49 2.14
N ILE A 81 2.76 1.29 1.34
CA ILE A 81 3.34 2.26 0.40
C ILE A 81 2.72 3.60 0.71
N GLY A 82 3.53 4.57 1.15
CA GLY A 82 3.04 5.88 1.55
C GLY A 82 3.82 7.03 0.93
N ILE A 83 3.22 8.21 0.98
CA ILE A 83 3.84 9.47 0.57
C ILE A 83 3.60 10.57 1.60
N ARG A 84 4.66 11.32 1.92
CA ARG A 84 4.55 12.58 2.67
C ARG A 84 4.00 13.66 1.75
N GLU A 85 2.79 14.12 2.02
CA GLU A 85 2.13 15.14 1.21
C GLU A 85 2.76 16.51 1.44
N ALA A 86 3.06 17.21 0.35
CA ALA A 86 3.44 18.62 0.41
C ALA A 86 3.38 19.26 -0.98
N PRO A 87 3.26 20.59 -1.06
CA PRO A 87 3.31 21.27 -2.33
C PRO A 87 4.60 20.97 -3.11
N ARG A 88 4.50 20.88 -4.44
CA ARG A 88 5.66 20.73 -5.32
C ARG A 88 6.40 22.03 -5.63
N GLY A 89 5.81 23.18 -5.27
CA GLY A 89 6.44 24.48 -5.50
C GLY A 89 6.59 24.83 -6.99
N ILE A 90 5.88 24.12 -7.88
CA ILE A 90 5.82 24.47 -9.29
C ILE A 90 5.11 25.82 -9.38
N GLY A 91 5.73 26.77 -10.09
CA GLY A 91 5.24 28.14 -10.18
C GLY A 91 3.79 28.26 -10.71
N ARG A 92 3.34 29.50 -10.88
CA ARG A 92 1.92 29.82 -11.19
C ARG A 92 1.33 29.16 -12.44
N ALA A 93 2.15 28.57 -13.30
CA ALA A 93 1.70 27.82 -14.48
C ALA A 93 1.12 26.42 -14.16
N CYS A 94 1.28 25.90 -12.94
CA CYS A 94 0.83 24.55 -12.59
C CYS A 94 -0.71 24.43 -12.53
N GLY A 95 -1.34 24.95 -11.46
CA GLY A 95 -2.80 24.98 -11.31
C GLY A 95 -3.56 23.64 -11.32
N LEU A 96 -2.88 22.48 -11.39
CA LEU A 96 -3.53 21.18 -11.60
C LEU A 96 -4.33 20.67 -10.40
N CYS A 97 -4.12 21.22 -9.20
CA CYS A 97 -4.99 20.99 -8.05
C CYS A 97 -6.20 21.96 -7.99
N HIS A 98 -6.42 22.76 -9.05
CA HIS A 98 -7.48 23.75 -9.18
C HIS A 98 -7.36 24.99 -8.28
N PHE A 99 -6.16 25.26 -7.76
CA PHE A 99 -5.82 26.48 -7.00
C PHE A 99 -4.85 27.36 -7.78
N LYS A 100 -4.83 28.66 -7.44
CA LYS A 100 -4.00 29.66 -8.13
C LYS A 100 -2.50 29.36 -8.04
N ASP A 101 -2.05 28.93 -6.87
CA ASP A 101 -0.68 28.55 -6.58
C ASP A 101 -0.61 27.64 -5.35
N CYS A 102 0.58 27.16 -5.01
CA CYS A 102 0.77 26.27 -3.88
C CYS A 102 0.36 26.89 -2.53
N ALA A 103 0.49 28.21 -2.35
CA ALA A 103 0.11 28.86 -1.08
C ALA A 103 -1.41 28.90 -0.92
N ASP A 104 -2.14 29.16 -2.00
CA ASP A 104 -3.59 29.10 -2.04
C ASP A 104 -4.11 27.66 -1.78
N ALA A 105 -3.48 26.66 -2.38
CA ALA A 105 -3.83 25.25 -2.13
C ALA A 105 -3.67 24.87 -0.64
N VAL A 106 -2.53 25.20 -0.03
CA VAL A 106 -2.27 24.92 1.40
C VAL A 106 -3.27 25.64 2.30
N LYS A 107 -3.56 26.91 2.01
CA LYS A 107 -4.52 27.71 2.79
C LYS A 107 -5.91 27.07 2.79
N ASN A 108 -6.30 26.42 1.69
CA ASN A 108 -7.60 25.75 1.55
C ASN A 108 -7.56 24.25 1.91
N GLY A 109 -6.45 23.76 2.50
CA GLY A 109 -6.32 22.36 2.91
C GLY A 109 -6.29 21.35 1.76
N SER A 110 -5.89 21.79 0.55
CA SER A 110 -5.81 20.91 -0.61
C SER A 110 -4.45 20.22 -0.71
N GLY A 111 -4.49 18.90 -0.92
CA GLY A 111 -3.30 18.10 -1.26
C GLY A 111 -2.75 18.42 -2.65
N CYS A 112 -1.46 18.16 -2.86
CA CYS A 112 -0.88 18.31 -4.19
C CYS A 112 -1.28 17.13 -5.08
N VAL A 113 -1.82 17.39 -6.28
CA VAL A 113 -2.21 16.33 -7.23
C VAL A 113 -1.04 15.38 -7.57
N PHE A 114 0.19 15.89 -7.55
CA PHE A 114 1.38 15.09 -7.82
C PHE A 114 1.69 14.09 -6.72
N ASP A 115 1.23 14.31 -5.48
CA ASP A 115 1.44 13.33 -4.42
C ASP A 115 0.58 12.07 -4.69
N SER A 116 -0.68 12.25 -5.09
CA SER A 116 -1.53 11.12 -5.51
C SER A 116 -1.05 10.46 -6.80
N LEU A 117 -0.54 11.23 -7.77
CA LEU A 117 0.01 10.68 -9.02
C LEU A 117 1.28 9.88 -8.78
N ASP A 118 2.23 10.42 -8.02
CA ASP A 118 3.48 9.73 -7.68
C ASP A 118 3.20 8.44 -6.90
N LEU A 119 2.27 8.49 -5.93
CA LEU A 119 1.83 7.30 -5.20
C LEU A 119 1.18 6.27 -6.14
N GLY A 120 0.33 6.71 -7.07
CA GLY A 120 -0.30 5.83 -8.05
C GLY A 120 0.71 5.13 -8.97
N ILE A 121 1.72 5.85 -9.45
CA ILE A 121 2.81 5.30 -10.26
C ILE A 121 3.61 4.26 -9.45
N ALA A 122 3.92 4.56 -8.18
CA ALA A 122 4.63 3.66 -7.30
C ALA A 122 3.83 2.38 -7.01
N VAL A 123 2.55 2.50 -6.68
CA VAL A 123 1.64 1.37 -6.46
C VAL A 123 1.47 0.53 -7.73
N GLY A 124 1.36 1.17 -8.90
CA GLY A 124 1.33 0.48 -10.19
C GLY A 124 2.62 -0.30 -10.47
N SER A 125 3.78 0.29 -10.17
CA SER A 125 5.08 -0.38 -10.30
C SER A 125 5.20 -1.57 -9.35
N ALA A 126 4.71 -1.44 -8.12
CA ALA A 126 4.67 -2.51 -7.14
C ALA A 126 3.80 -3.70 -7.59
N ALA A 127 2.57 -3.41 -8.05
CA ALA A 127 1.65 -4.44 -8.54
C ALA A 127 2.16 -5.14 -9.80
N ALA A 128 2.79 -4.40 -10.72
CA ALA A 128 3.41 -4.96 -11.92
C ALA A 128 4.54 -5.93 -11.56
N LEU A 129 5.43 -5.55 -10.63
CA LEU A 129 6.51 -6.44 -10.20
C LEU A 129 6.01 -7.68 -9.45
N ALA A 130 4.99 -7.54 -8.59
CA ALA A 130 4.34 -8.68 -7.96
C ALA A 130 3.80 -9.66 -9.03
N ALA A 131 3.16 -9.12 -10.08
CA ALA A 131 2.68 -9.92 -11.20
C ALA A 131 3.83 -10.58 -12.00
N ASP A 132 4.93 -9.88 -12.27
CA ASP A 132 6.12 -10.43 -12.93
C ASP A 132 6.71 -11.61 -12.15
N MET A 133 6.70 -11.50 -10.82
CA MET A 133 7.15 -12.53 -9.88
C MET A 133 6.09 -13.62 -9.62
N ARG A 134 4.90 -13.51 -10.24
CA ARG A 134 3.76 -14.44 -10.10
C ARG A 134 3.27 -14.58 -8.65
N ILE A 135 3.32 -13.48 -7.91
CA ILE A 135 2.83 -13.39 -6.53
C ILE A 135 1.44 -12.76 -6.55
N ASP A 136 0.47 -13.43 -5.95
CA ASP A 136 -0.88 -12.90 -5.81
C ASP A 136 -0.84 -11.63 -4.97
N ASN A 137 -1.54 -10.60 -5.40
CA ASN A 137 -1.59 -9.31 -4.71
C ASN A 137 -2.92 -8.59 -4.93
N ARG A 138 -3.20 -7.61 -4.06
CA ARG A 138 -4.34 -6.73 -4.21
C ARG A 138 -4.05 -5.35 -3.62
N ILE A 139 -4.30 -4.30 -4.39
CA ILE A 139 -4.21 -2.92 -3.88
C ILE A 139 -5.40 -2.65 -2.96
N MET A 140 -5.12 -2.24 -1.72
CA MET A 140 -6.13 -2.04 -0.67
C MET A 140 -5.96 -0.69 0.03
N PHE A 141 -6.95 0.19 -0.12
CA PHE A 141 -7.03 1.42 0.67
C PHE A 141 -7.39 1.14 2.13
N THR A 142 -8.13 0.06 2.40
CA THR A 142 -8.59 -0.36 3.74
C THR A 142 -7.41 -0.63 4.66
N VAL A 143 -6.43 -1.39 4.19
CA VAL A 143 -5.14 -1.62 4.86
C VAL A 143 -4.39 -0.32 5.08
N GLY A 144 -4.29 0.54 4.05
CA GLY A 144 -3.59 1.82 4.14
C GLY A 144 -4.21 2.76 5.17
N LYS A 145 -5.55 2.79 5.25
CA LYS A 145 -6.30 3.59 6.22
C LYS A 145 -6.08 3.10 7.65
N ALA A 146 -6.08 1.78 7.88
CA ALA A 146 -5.74 1.20 9.19
C ALA A 146 -4.30 1.53 9.59
N ALA A 147 -3.34 1.31 8.69
CA ALA A 147 -1.94 1.64 8.93
C ALA A 147 -1.71 3.12 9.24
N ALA A 148 -2.44 4.03 8.58
CA ALA A 148 -2.40 5.47 8.87
C ALA A 148 -2.93 5.78 10.28
N LYS A 149 -4.04 5.17 10.69
CA LYS A 149 -4.63 5.36 12.02
C LYS A 149 -3.72 4.81 13.13
N MET A 150 -2.98 3.75 12.84
CA MET A 150 -1.97 3.15 13.72
C MET A 150 -0.61 3.87 13.70
N GLY A 151 -0.38 4.81 12.77
CA GLY A 151 0.89 5.54 12.67
C GLY A 151 2.07 4.72 12.13
N LEU A 152 1.81 3.66 11.36
CA LEU A 152 2.85 2.68 10.96
C LEU A 152 3.85 3.19 9.90
N LEU A 153 3.57 4.32 9.25
CA LEU A 153 4.44 4.92 8.24
C LEU A 153 4.78 6.39 8.53
N GLY A 154 4.82 6.74 9.82
CA GLY A 154 5.21 8.07 10.29
C GLY A 154 4.26 9.16 9.79
N ASP A 155 4.82 10.15 9.11
CA ASP A 155 4.16 11.37 8.61
C ASP A 155 3.60 11.24 7.19
N CYS A 156 3.52 10.01 6.63
CA CYS A 156 2.88 9.80 5.34
C CYS A 156 1.37 10.09 5.43
N GLY A 157 0.90 11.09 4.68
CA GLY A 157 -0.50 11.53 4.66
C GLY A 157 -1.41 10.62 3.83
N LEU A 158 -0.85 9.96 2.81
CA LEU A 158 -1.53 8.95 2.01
C LEU A 158 -0.75 7.63 2.08
N ILE A 159 -1.44 6.54 2.44
CA ILE A 159 -0.88 5.19 2.53
C ILE A 159 -1.82 4.21 1.80
N ILE A 160 -1.24 3.28 1.05
CA ILE A 160 -1.91 2.18 0.38
C ILE A 160 -1.25 0.87 0.81
N GLY A 161 -2.07 -0.15 1.08
CA GLY A 161 -1.58 -1.51 1.35
C GLY A 161 -1.53 -2.35 0.08
N LEU A 162 -0.50 -3.18 -0.02
CA LEU A 162 -0.34 -4.24 -1.01
C LEU A 162 -0.04 -5.57 -0.29
N PRO A 163 -1.06 -6.27 0.24
CA PRO A 163 -0.91 -7.65 0.67
C PRO A 163 -0.42 -8.55 -0.46
N LEU A 164 0.48 -9.46 -0.11
CA LEU A 164 1.03 -10.49 -1.00
C LEU A 164 0.71 -11.89 -0.47
N SER A 165 0.40 -12.81 -1.38
CA SER A 165 0.16 -14.22 -1.04
C SER A 165 0.89 -15.16 -1.99
N ILE A 166 1.40 -16.26 -1.45
CA ILE A 166 1.80 -17.45 -2.20
C ILE A 166 1.03 -18.61 -1.58
N SER A 167 -0.08 -18.96 -2.20
CA SER A 167 -0.99 -20.00 -1.73
C SER A 167 -1.59 -20.73 -2.92
N GLY A 168 -2.06 -21.96 -2.72
CA GLY A 168 -2.67 -22.75 -3.81
C GLY A 168 -3.94 -22.11 -4.40
N LYS A 169 -4.59 -21.24 -3.62
CA LYS A 169 -5.68 -20.36 -4.06
C LYS A 169 -5.39 -18.94 -3.58
N SER A 170 -5.60 -17.96 -4.45
CA SER A 170 -5.47 -16.55 -4.08
C SER A 170 -6.55 -16.16 -3.07
N PRO A 171 -6.21 -15.74 -1.83
CA PRO A 171 -7.21 -15.31 -0.85
C PRO A 171 -8.00 -14.09 -1.34
N PHE A 172 -7.40 -13.25 -2.19
CA PHE A 172 -8.03 -12.02 -2.69
C PHE A 172 -9.19 -12.24 -3.66
N PHE A 173 -9.38 -13.46 -4.17
CA PHE A 173 -10.42 -13.80 -5.15
C PHE A 173 -11.18 -15.09 -4.83
N ASP A 174 -10.78 -15.81 -3.78
CA ASP A 174 -11.48 -17.01 -3.34
C ASP A 174 -12.87 -16.65 -2.80
N ARG A 175 -13.86 -17.48 -3.11
CA ARG A 175 -15.27 -17.32 -2.72
C ARG A 175 -15.74 -18.43 -1.78
N GLY A 176 -14.82 -19.23 -1.23
CA GLY A 176 -15.13 -20.24 -0.23
C GLY A 176 -15.91 -21.45 -0.76
N VAL A 177 -15.67 -21.84 -2.02
CA VAL A 177 -16.43 -22.93 -2.66
C VAL A 177 -16.06 -24.33 -2.11
N ASP A 178 -14.99 -24.42 -1.32
CA ASP A 178 -14.46 -25.69 -0.78
C ASP A 178 -14.47 -25.76 0.77
N ALA A 179 -15.42 -25.09 1.44
CA ALA A 179 -15.64 -25.22 2.89
C ALA A 179 -16.56 -26.40 3.23
#